data_AF-A0A0P1II87-F1
#
_entry.id   AF-A0A0P1II87-F1
#
_cell.length_a   1.000
_cell.length_b   1.000
_cell.length_c   1.000
_cell.angle_alpha   90.00
_cell.angle_beta   90.00
_cell.angle_gamma   90.00
#
_symmetry.space_group_name_H-M   'P 1'
#
loop_
_entity.id
_entity.type
_entity.pdbx_description
1 polymer ?
#
loop_
_entity_poly.entity_id
_entity_poly.type
_entity_poly.pdbx_seq_one_letter_code
_entity_poly.pdbx_strand_id
1 'polypeptide(L)'
;MEAEPRIIEKREKASREDWLLATLDVLRERGIEGVKVVAIARRLGLTSGSFYWHFRNLKDLLDSVLLFWEDALTGHIIEDALQFQGPPEERIRVLMHQVIREDASRPDGAIAVWAKSDADAAQCYKRAIKRRFEFSTWLFQELGFAPPDAEIRGRMMVITLMGETTNDLKQQENWPSVIDRHWRVLVDK
;
A
#
# COMPACT_ATOMS: atom_id res chain seq x y z
N MET A 1 -25.61 6.69 -10.31
CA MET A 1 -24.85 6.12 -11.43
C MET A 1 -24.33 4.79 -10.95
N GLU A 2 -24.97 3.70 -11.38
CA GLU A 2 -24.50 2.34 -11.11
C GLU A 2 -23.17 2.16 -11.83
N ALA A 3 -22.16 1.65 -11.12
CA ALA A 3 -20.88 1.33 -11.69
C ALA A 3 -21.07 0.15 -12.66
N GLU A 4 -20.79 0.36 -13.95
CA GLU A 4 -20.80 -0.71 -14.94
C GLU A 4 -19.81 -1.81 -14.52
N PRO A 5 -20.22 -3.09 -14.56
CA PRO A 5 -19.32 -4.19 -14.28
C PRO A 5 -18.22 -4.20 -15.35
N ARG A 6 -16.97 -4.03 -14.90
CA ARG A 6 -15.79 -4.14 -15.76
C ARG A 6 -15.76 -5.54 -16.36
N ILE A 7 -16.08 -5.67 -17.66
CA ILE A 7 -15.95 -6.94 -18.38
C ILE A 7 -14.46 -7.28 -18.39
N ILE A 8 -14.08 -8.29 -17.60
CA ILE A 8 -12.71 -8.82 -17.62
C ILE A 8 -12.62 -9.71 -18.85
N GLU A 9 -12.02 -9.20 -19.93
CA GLU A 9 -11.60 -10.04 -21.06
C GLU A 9 -10.79 -11.23 -20.54
N LYS A 10 -11.06 -12.41 -21.08
CA LYS A 10 -10.40 -13.67 -20.71
C LYS A 10 -8.91 -13.58 -21.03
N ARG A 11 -8.10 -13.05 -20.10
CA ARG A 11 -6.64 -13.04 -20.21
C ARG A 11 -6.15 -14.49 -20.23
N GLU A 12 -5.65 -14.94 -21.38
CA GLU A 12 -5.12 -16.32 -21.50
C GLU A 12 -3.90 -16.56 -20.59
N LYS A 13 -3.24 -15.50 -20.10
CA LYS A 13 -2.13 -15.57 -19.15
C LYS A 13 -2.15 -14.36 -18.20
N ALA A 14 -2.18 -14.62 -16.89
CA ALA A 14 -1.89 -13.60 -15.88
C ALA A 14 -0.36 -13.45 -15.74
N SER A 15 0.11 -12.23 -15.50
CA SER A 15 1.51 -11.97 -15.17
C SER A 15 1.82 -12.40 -13.73
N ARG A 16 3.11 -12.48 -13.37
CA ARG A 16 3.52 -12.73 -11.98
C ARG A 16 2.94 -11.67 -11.03
N GLU A 17 2.90 -10.41 -11.46
CA GLU A 17 2.34 -9.30 -10.67
C GLU A 17 0.84 -9.44 -10.44
N ASP A 18 0.07 -9.85 -11.47
CA ASP A 18 -1.37 -10.11 -11.32
C ASP A 18 -1.65 -11.14 -10.20
N TRP A 19 -0.81 -12.17 -10.06
CA TRP A 19 -0.90 -13.13 -8.97
C TRP A 19 -0.59 -12.53 -7.60
N LEU A 20 0.37 -11.61 -7.50
CA LEU A 20 0.70 -10.93 -6.24
C LEU A 20 -0.45 -10.01 -5.80
N LEU A 21 -0.96 -9.20 -6.72
CA LEU A 21 -2.11 -8.32 -6.49
C LEU A 21 -3.35 -9.11 -6.09
N ALA A 22 -3.67 -10.20 -6.83
CA ALA A 22 -4.79 -11.06 -6.49
C ALA A 22 -4.60 -11.77 -5.13
N THR A 23 -3.36 -12.03 -4.72
CA THR A 23 -3.08 -12.61 -3.39
C THR A 23 -3.29 -11.58 -2.28
N LEU A 24 -2.86 -10.33 -2.45
CA LEU A 24 -3.14 -9.24 -1.51
C LEU A 24 -4.64 -9.01 -1.34
N ASP A 25 -5.40 -9.08 -2.44
CA ASP A 25 -6.86 -9.00 -2.41
C ASP A 25 -7.49 -10.15 -1.61
N VAL A 26 -7.08 -11.40 -1.88
CA VAL A 26 -7.58 -12.57 -1.14
C VAL A 26 -7.21 -12.47 0.33
N LEU A 27 -5.99 -12.00 0.65
CA LEU A 27 -5.54 -11.79 2.01
C LEU A 27 -6.44 -10.78 2.74
N ARG A 28 -6.80 -9.67 2.09
CA ARG A 28 -7.70 -8.65 2.65
C ARG A 28 -9.12 -9.19 2.88
N GLU A 29 -9.64 -9.97 1.94
CA GLU A 29 -11.02 -10.46 1.99
C GLU A 29 -11.21 -11.66 2.93
N ARG A 30 -10.17 -12.52 3.07
CA ARG A 30 -10.31 -13.84 3.69
C ARG A 30 -9.25 -14.16 4.75
N GLY A 31 -8.33 -13.23 5.01
CA GLY A 31 -7.19 -13.46 5.88
C GLY A 31 -6.20 -14.47 5.31
N ILE A 32 -5.10 -14.68 6.03
CA ILE A 32 -4.00 -15.56 5.59
C ILE A 32 -4.45 -17.01 5.40
N GLU A 33 -5.39 -17.51 6.21
CA GLU A 33 -5.95 -18.87 6.09
C GLU A 33 -6.73 -19.09 4.78
N GLY A 34 -7.26 -18.01 4.21
CA GLY A 34 -7.96 -18.01 2.93
C GLY A 34 -7.04 -18.00 1.72
N VAL A 35 -5.75 -17.70 1.89
CA VAL A 35 -4.77 -17.61 0.82
C VAL A 35 -4.37 -19.00 0.35
N LYS A 36 -5.01 -19.45 -0.73
CA LYS A 36 -4.80 -20.77 -1.35
C LYS A 36 -4.69 -20.60 -2.86
N VAL A 37 -3.83 -21.40 -3.51
CA VAL A 37 -3.63 -21.36 -4.97
C VAL A 37 -4.96 -21.41 -5.73
N VAL A 38 -5.88 -22.30 -5.34
CA VAL A 38 -7.20 -22.43 -5.96
C VAL A 38 -8.05 -21.15 -5.81
N ALA A 39 -8.00 -20.50 -4.64
CA ALA A 39 -8.77 -19.28 -4.40
C ALA A 39 -8.24 -18.11 -5.26
N ILE A 40 -6.93 -17.99 -5.39
CA ILE A 40 -6.28 -16.94 -6.20
C ILE A 40 -6.50 -17.21 -7.69
N ALA A 41 -6.32 -18.45 -8.14
CA ALA A 41 -6.57 -18.86 -9.53
C ALA A 41 -8.02 -18.54 -9.94
N ARG A 42 -9.00 -18.87 -9.07
CA ARG A 42 -10.40 -18.56 -9.29
C ARG A 42 -10.64 -17.05 -9.41
N ARG A 43 -9.99 -16.23 -8.58
CA ARG A 43 -10.07 -14.76 -8.67
C ARG A 43 -9.57 -14.25 -10.02
N LEU A 44 -8.50 -14.84 -10.53
CA LEU A 44 -7.90 -14.49 -11.82
C LEU A 44 -8.65 -15.08 -13.03
N GLY A 45 -9.68 -15.92 -12.81
CA GLY A 45 -10.34 -16.64 -13.91
C GLY A 45 -9.46 -17.71 -14.57
N LEU A 46 -8.46 -18.22 -13.84
CA LEU A 46 -7.46 -19.17 -14.32
C LEU A 46 -7.54 -20.52 -13.59
N THR A 47 -6.78 -21.49 -14.09
CA THR A 47 -6.61 -22.80 -13.45
C THR A 47 -5.42 -22.78 -12.49
N SER A 48 -5.43 -23.61 -11.45
CA SER A 48 -4.29 -23.78 -10.55
C SER A 48 -3.01 -24.24 -11.26
N GLY A 49 -3.12 -24.89 -12.43
CA GLY A 49 -1.95 -25.27 -13.22
C GLY A 49 -1.14 -24.07 -13.70
N SER A 50 -1.79 -22.93 -13.97
CA SER A 50 -1.11 -21.71 -14.43
C SER A 50 -0.25 -21.05 -13.35
N PHE A 51 -0.47 -21.36 -12.07
CA PHE A 51 0.33 -20.87 -10.95
C PHE A 51 1.81 -21.28 -11.05
N TYR A 52 2.06 -22.52 -11.46
CA TYR A 52 3.39 -23.13 -11.43
C TYR A 52 4.36 -22.57 -12.48
N TRP A 53 3.87 -21.76 -13.43
CA TRP A 53 4.74 -20.99 -14.33
C TRP A 53 5.42 -19.80 -13.63
N HIS A 54 4.85 -19.32 -12.52
CA HIS A 54 5.30 -18.13 -11.82
C HIS A 54 5.90 -18.42 -10.45
N PHE A 55 5.38 -19.41 -9.74
CA PHE A 55 5.76 -19.73 -8.37
C PHE A 55 5.92 -21.23 -8.17
N ARG A 56 6.90 -21.62 -7.37
CA ARG A 56 7.20 -23.04 -7.09
C ARG A 56 6.19 -23.65 -6.14
N ASN A 57 5.71 -22.87 -5.18
CA ASN A 57 4.76 -23.27 -4.14
C ASN A 57 4.12 -22.03 -3.49
N LEU A 58 3.19 -22.26 -2.56
CA LEU A 58 2.50 -21.17 -1.86
C LEU A 58 3.44 -20.30 -1.02
N LYS A 59 4.50 -20.87 -0.42
CA LYS A 59 5.48 -20.09 0.34
C LYS A 59 6.22 -19.10 -0.56
N ASP A 60 6.68 -19.56 -1.72
CA ASP A 60 7.35 -18.71 -2.72
C ASP A 60 6.45 -17.53 -3.15
N LEU A 61 5.15 -17.77 -3.32
CA LEU A 61 4.17 -16.71 -3.56
C LEU A 61 4.07 -15.74 -2.37
N LEU A 62 3.93 -16.24 -1.14
CA LEU A 62 3.78 -15.41 0.05
C LEU A 62 5.03 -14.55 0.33
N ASP A 63 6.22 -15.14 0.23
CA ASP A 63 7.50 -14.42 0.33
C ASP A 63 7.57 -13.31 -0.74
N SER A 64 7.14 -13.63 -1.97
CA SER A 64 7.08 -12.68 -3.08
C SER A 64 6.06 -11.56 -2.85
N VAL A 65 4.93 -11.84 -2.20
CA VAL A 65 3.90 -10.85 -1.87
C VAL A 65 4.42 -9.87 -0.82
N LEU A 66 5.15 -10.34 0.19
CA LEU A 66 5.77 -9.48 1.19
C LEU A 66 6.79 -8.52 0.56
N LEU A 67 7.66 -9.03 -0.33
CA LEU A 67 8.62 -8.21 -1.06
C LEU A 67 7.93 -7.19 -1.96
N PHE A 68 6.90 -7.62 -2.70
CA PHE A 68 6.13 -6.74 -3.57
C PHE A 68 5.41 -5.62 -2.79
N TRP A 69 4.79 -5.95 -1.66
CA TRP A 69 4.14 -4.97 -0.79
C TRP A 69 5.16 -3.97 -0.20
N GLU A 70 6.34 -4.44 0.23
CA GLU A 70 7.40 -3.56 0.75
C GLU A 70 7.98 -2.64 -0.34
N ASP A 71 8.20 -3.15 -1.56
CA ASP A 71 8.87 -2.42 -2.63
C ASP A 71 7.91 -1.58 -3.48
N ALA A 72 6.91 -2.21 -4.09
CA ALA A 72 6.01 -1.53 -5.04
C ALA A 72 5.07 -0.53 -4.35
N LEU A 73 4.71 -0.74 -3.08
CA LEU A 73 3.74 0.12 -2.39
C LEU A 73 4.36 1.07 -1.36
N THR A 74 5.65 0.90 -1.04
CA THR A 74 6.39 1.83 -0.17
C THR A 74 7.63 2.37 -0.86
N GLY A 75 8.48 1.49 -1.41
CA GLY A 75 9.69 1.88 -2.13
C GLY A 75 9.41 2.82 -3.30
N HIS A 76 8.49 2.44 -4.18
CA HIS A 76 8.13 3.23 -5.36
C HIS A 76 7.64 4.64 -5.02
N ILE A 77 6.73 4.79 -4.04
CA ILE A 77 6.19 6.09 -3.62
C ILE A 77 7.29 6.98 -3.03
N ILE A 78 8.20 6.39 -2.26
CA ILE A 78 9.35 7.12 -1.70
C ILE A 78 10.27 7.58 -2.83
N GLU A 79 10.53 6.71 -3.82
CA GLU A 79 11.38 7.04 -4.96
C GLU A 79 10.79 8.16 -5.82
N ASP A 80 9.50 8.09 -6.15
CA ASP A 80 8.80 9.14 -6.90
C ASP A 80 8.89 10.49 -6.19
N ALA A 81 8.71 10.50 -4.86
CA ALA A 81 8.86 11.72 -4.06
C ALA A 81 10.31 12.23 -4.03
N LEU A 82 11.31 11.35 -3.99
CA LEU A 82 12.72 11.74 -4.07
C LEU A 82 13.10 12.31 -5.44
N GLN A 83 12.47 11.84 -6.51
CA GLN A 83 12.69 12.32 -7.88
C GLN A 83 11.92 13.60 -8.20
N PHE A 84 10.91 13.96 -7.39
CA PHE A 84 10.10 15.14 -7.58
C PHE A 84 10.94 16.42 -7.64
N GLN A 85 10.79 17.18 -8.73
CA GLN A 85 11.46 18.45 -8.96
C GLN A 85 10.50 19.60 -8.64
N GLY A 86 10.66 20.21 -7.46
CA GLY A 86 9.82 21.33 -7.05
C GLY A 86 9.97 21.66 -5.55
N PRO A 87 9.13 22.58 -5.03
CA PRO A 87 9.16 22.96 -3.62
C PRO A 87 8.87 21.76 -2.68
N PRO A 88 9.53 21.67 -1.51
CA PRO A 88 9.30 20.58 -0.56
C PRO A 88 7.84 20.41 -0.11
N GLU A 89 7.08 21.51 -0.01
CA GLU A 89 5.65 21.47 0.29
C GLU A 89 4.85 20.73 -0.80
N GLU A 90 5.11 21.07 -2.07
CA GLU A 90 4.41 20.45 -3.19
C GLU A 90 4.75 18.95 -3.31
N ARG A 91 6.02 18.59 -3.06
CA ARG A 91 6.46 17.18 -2.98
C ARG A 91 5.61 16.36 -2.01
N ILE A 92 5.38 16.88 -0.81
CA ILE A 92 4.60 16.16 0.21
C ILE A 92 3.14 16.05 -0.21
N ARG A 93 2.54 17.13 -0.74
CA ARG A 93 1.15 17.10 -1.22
C ARG A 93 0.96 16.10 -2.34
N VAL A 94 1.84 16.09 -3.34
CA VAL A 94 1.81 15.12 -4.45
C VAL A 94 1.94 13.68 -3.92
N LEU A 95 2.85 13.43 -2.98
CA LEU A 95 2.96 12.12 -2.32
C LEU A 95 1.67 11.72 -1.61
N MET A 96 1.04 12.63 -0.84
CA MET A 96 -0.23 12.33 -0.15
C MET A 96 -1.32 11.95 -1.16
N HIS A 97 -1.41 12.66 -2.28
CA HIS A 97 -2.35 12.32 -3.35
C HIS A 97 -2.03 10.97 -3.99
N GLN A 98 -0.75 10.67 -4.22
CA GLN A 98 -0.32 9.40 -4.81
C GLN A 98 -0.74 8.21 -3.95
N VAL A 99 -0.45 8.26 -2.64
CA VAL A 99 -0.80 7.18 -1.68
C VAL A 99 -2.28 6.83 -1.72
N ILE A 100 -3.16 7.85 -1.73
CA ILE A 100 -4.62 7.66 -1.78
C ILE A 100 -5.08 7.19 -3.17
N ARG A 101 -4.55 7.78 -4.24
CA ARG A 101 -4.92 7.45 -5.62
C ARG A 101 -4.62 6.00 -5.95
N GLU A 102 -3.46 5.51 -5.51
CA GLU A 102 -2.95 4.17 -5.83
C GLU A 102 -3.40 3.09 -4.83
N ASP A 103 -4.18 3.44 -3.82
CA ASP A 103 -4.58 2.50 -2.76
C ASP A 103 -3.38 1.81 -2.09
N ALA A 104 -2.24 2.52 -2.01
CA ALA A 104 -0.97 1.92 -1.62
C ALA A 104 -0.99 1.29 -0.22
N SER A 105 -1.78 1.87 0.67
CA SER A 105 -1.97 1.37 2.04
C SER A 105 -3.14 0.40 2.20
N ARG A 106 -3.91 0.12 1.16
CA ARG A 106 -5.06 -0.78 1.23
C ARG A 106 -4.75 -2.19 1.76
N PRO A 107 -3.59 -2.80 1.45
CA PRO A 107 -3.25 -4.12 1.98
C PRO A 107 -2.69 -4.06 3.42
N ASP A 108 -2.35 -2.88 3.95
CA ASP A 108 -1.59 -2.75 5.20
C ASP A 108 -2.30 -3.42 6.37
N GLY A 109 -3.62 -3.27 6.50
CA GLY A 109 -4.39 -3.92 7.56
C GLY A 109 -4.31 -5.44 7.51
N ALA A 110 -4.36 -6.03 6.31
CA ALA A 110 -4.31 -7.48 6.13
C ALA A 110 -2.89 -8.02 6.41
N ILE A 111 -1.85 -7.31 5.97
CA ILE A 111 -0.45 -7.62 6.28
C ILE A 111 -0.20 -7.50 7.80
N ALA A 112 -0.73 -6.46 8.45
CA ALA A 112 -0.60 -6.26 9.89
C ALA A 112 -1.26 -7.39 10.70
N VAL A 113 -2.37 -7.95 10.23
CA VAL A 113 -2.99 -9.12 10.85
C VAL A 113 -2.14 -10.38 10.62
N TRP A 114 -1.65 -10.60 9.40
CA TRP A 114 -0.77 -11.73 9.09
C TRP A 114 0.52 -11.70 9.92
N ALA A 115 1.11 -10.51 10.10
CA ALA A 115 2.28 -10.28 10.95
C ALA A 115 2.11 -10.71 12.42
N LYS A 116 0.88 -10.93 12.90
CA LYS A 116 0.65 -11.42 14.28
C LYS A 116 0.99 -12.90 14.45
N SER A 117 0.98 -13.68 13.37
CA SER A 117 1.18 -15.13 13.40
C SER A 117 2.38 -15.62 12.57
N ASP A 118 3.03 -14.74 11.83
CA ASP A 118 4.14 -15.08 10.93
C ASP A 118 5.33 -14.13 11.12
N ALA A 119 6.52 -14.71 11.34
CA ALA A 119 7.73 -13.96 11.66
C ALA A 119 8.30 -13.17 10.47
N ASP A 120 8.21 -13.72 9.25
CA ASP A 120 8.72 -13.08 8.04
C ASP A 120 7.81 -11.88 7.68
N ALA A 121 6.49 -12.06 7.79
CA ALA A 121 5.53 -10.98 7.64
C ALA A 121 5.71 -9.90 8.71
N ALA A 122 5.96 -10.28 9.97
CA ALA A 122 6.22 -9.33 11.06
C ALA A 122 7.47 -8.49 10.80
N GLN A 123 8.54 -9.11 10.33
CA GLN A 123 9.78 -8.41 10.02
C GLN A 123 9.59 -7.46 8.83
N CYS A 124 8.93 -7.92 7.77
CA CYS A 124 8.59 -7.11 6.60
C CYS A 124 7.73 -5.89 6.99
N TYR A 125 6.64 -6.12 7.74
CA TYR A 125 5.76 -5.05 8.20
C TYR A 125 6.52 -4.00 9.02
N LYS A 126 7.36 -4.45 9.97
CA LYS A 126 8.18 -3.54 10.78
C LYS A 126 9.13 -2.69 9.93
N ARG A 127 9.77 -3.26 8.92
CA ARG A 127 10.68 -2.51 8.02
C ARG A 127 9.93 -1.46 7.20
N ALA A 128 8.82 -1.83 6.58
CA ALA A 128 8.04 -0.91 5.77
C ALA A 128 7.50 0.28 6.60
N ILE A 129 6.91 0.02 7.77
CA ILE A 129 6.40 1.08 8.65
C ILE A 129 7.54 1.98 9.15
N LYS A 130 8.67 1.39 9.55
CA LYS A 130 9.86 2.15 9.95
C LYS A 130 10.33 3.08 8.82
N ARG A 131 10.48 2.56 7.61
CA ARG A 131 10.90 3.33 6.43
C ARG A 131 9.94 4.48 6.12
N ARG A 132 8.63 4.27 6.23
CA ARG A 132 7.61 5.32 6.04
C ARG A 132 7.73 6.43 7.08
N PHE A 133 7.92 6.10 8.36
CA PHE A 133 8.10 7.10 9.42
C PHE A 133 9.41 7.87 9.31
N GLU A 134 10.51 7.19 9.00
CA GLU A 134 11.81 7.86 8.79
C GLU A 134 11.75 8.82 7.60
N PHE A 135 11.15 8.39 6.50
CA PHE A 135 10.99 9.24 5.32
C PHE A 135 10.05 10.42 5.56
N SER A 136 8.91 10.20 6.22
CA SER A 136 7.99 11.30 6.53
C SER A 136 8.59 12.30 7.51
N THR A 137 9.38 11.83 8.49
CA THR A 137 10.13 12.71 9.38
C THR A 137 11.09 13.60 8.61
N TRP A 138 11.86 13.03 7.68
CA TRP A 138 12.76 13.80 6.81
C TRP A 138 12.00 14.84 5.97
N LEU A 139 10.84 14.48 5.41
CA LEU A 139 10.01 15.42 4.65
C LEU A 139 9.62 16.66 5.46
N PHE A 140 9.24 16.50 6.73
CA PHE A 140 8.89 17.64 7.60
C PHE A 140 10.13 18.41 8.10
N GLN A 141 11.29 17.76 8.26
CA GLN A 141 12.54 18.48 8.55
C GLN A 141 12.92 19.42 7.39
N GLU A 142 12.72 18.99 6.15
CA GLU A 142 12.95 19.81 4.95
C GLU A 142 12.03 21.05 4.86
N LEU A 143 10.88 21.03 5.56
CA LEU A 143 10.01 22.19 5.73
C LEU A 143 10.44 23.13 6.88
N GLY A 144 11.51 22.77 7.59
CA GLY A 144 12.05 23.54 8.70
C GLY A 144 11.39 23.28 10.06
N PHE A 145 10.67 22.18 10.23
CA PHE A 145 10.21 21.76 11.56
C PHE A 145 11.37 21.21 12.40
N ALA A 146 11.35 21.49 13.71
CA ALA A 146 12.32 20.92 14.64
C ALA A 146 12.18 19.38 14.67
N PRO A 147 13.26 18.62 14.96
CA PRO A 147 13.23 17.16 14.86
C PRO A 147 12.07 16.46 15.62
N PRO A 148 11.72 16.85 16.86
CA PRO A 148 10.59 16.24 17.56
C PRO A 148 9.23 16.52 16.88
N ASP A 149 9.02 17.73 16.38
CA ASP A 149 7.77 18.11 15.71
C ASP A 149 7.66 17.44 14.34
N ALA A 150 8.78 17.35 13.61
CA ALA A 150 8.84 16.67 12.32
C ALA A 150 8.50 15.18 12.45
N GLU A 151 8.99 14.51 13.51
CA GLU A 151 8.66 13.11 13.79
C GLU A 151 7.16 12.92 14.04
N ILE A 152 6.57 13.77 14.89
CA ILE A 152 5.14 13.67 15.23
C ILE A 152 4.27 13.94 14.01
N ARG A 153 4.56 14.99 13.23
CA ARG A 153 3.82 15.34 12.00
C ARG A 153 3.97 14.26 10.93
N GLY A 154 5.19 13.74 10.75
CA GLY A 154 5.47 12.63 9.85
C GLY A 154 4.68 11.37 10.22
N ARG A 155 4.61 11.05 11.53
CA ARG A 155 3.84 9.92 12.03
C ARG A 155 2.33 10.13 11.87
N MET A 156 1.82 11.32 12.17
CA MET A 156 0.40 11.65 11.97
C MET A 156 0.01 11.50 10.51
N MET A 157 0.80 12.06 9.58
CA MET A 157 0.56 11.93 8.15
C MET A 157 0.48 10.45 7.72
N VAL A 158 1.46 9.64 8.09
CA VAL A 158 1.50 8.22 7.70
C VAL A 158 0.31 7.45 8.28
N ILE A 159 0.02 7.59 9.58
CA ILE A 159 -1.08 6.86 10.23
C ILE A 159 -2.44 7.28 9.65
N THR A 160 -2.65 8.56 9.39
CA THR A 160 -3.86 9.05 8.75
C THR A 160 -4.02 8.45 7.36
N LEU A 161 -3.06 8.63 6.45
CA LEU A 161 -3.17 8.10 5.08
C LEU A 161 -3.38 6.58 5.06
N MET A 162 -2.70 5.85 5.93
CA MET A 162 -2.89 4.41 6.10
C MET A 162 -4.31 4.07 6.57
N GLY A 163 -4.79 4.75 7.62
CA GLY A 163 -6.12 4.53 8.18
C GLY A 163 -7.23 4.81 7.17
N GLU A 164 -7.12 5.91 6.43
CA GLU A 164 -8.09 6.32 5.42
C GLU A 164 -8.20 5.29 4.27
N THR A 165 -7.05 4.78 3.81
CA THR A 165 -6.99 3.80 2.72
C THR A 165 -7.42 2.41 3.17
N THR A 166 -6.96 1.96 4.35
CA THR A 166 -7.25 0.61 4.87
C THR A 166 -8.74 0.43 5.18
N ASN A 167 -9.41 1.48 5.64
CA ASN A 167 -10.82 1.42 6.04
C ASN A 167 -11.79 1.78 4.91
N ASP A 168 -11.32 1.91 3.66
CA ASP A 168 -12.13 2.33 2.50
C ASP A 168 -12.91 3.64 2.76
N LEU A 169 -12.48 4.47 3.73
CA LEU A 169 -13.05 5.78 4.03
C LEU A 169 -12.94 6.70 2.81
N LYS A 170 -12.05 6.34 1.88
CA LYS A 170 -11.88 7.12 0.69
C LYS A 170 -13.11 7.25 -0.22
N GLN A 171 -14.05 6.33 -0.08
CA GLN A 171 -15.25 6.34 -0.91
C GLN A 171 -16.33 7.29 -0.36
N GLN A 172 -16.13 7.85 0.83
CA GLN A 172 -17.13 8.60 1.58
C GLN A 172 -16.95 10.13 1.46
N GLU A 173 -15.81 10.60 0.96
CA GLU A 173 -15.46 12.03 0.95
C GLU A 173 -14.79 12.48 -0.36
N ASN A 174 -14.76 13.79 -0.60
CA ASN A 174 -13.99 14.39 -1.70
C ASN A 174 -12.49 14.44 -1.35
N TRP A 175 -11.75 13.38 -1.69
CA TRP A 175 -10.37 13.15 -1.24
C TRP A 175 -9.36 14.27 -1.46
N PRO A 176 -9.36 14.95 -2.61
CA PRO A 176 -8.50 16.10 -2.78
C PRO A 176 -8.69 17.15 -1.69
N SER A 177 -9.94 17.44 -1.30
CA SER A 177 -10.24 18.39 -0.23
C SER A 177 -9.89 17.86 1.17
N VAL A 178 -9.93 16.54 1.38
CA VAL A 178 -9.49 15.90 2.63
C VAL A 178 -7.99 16.10 2.83
N ILE A 179 -7.21 15.82 1.78
CA ILE A 179 -5.76 16.04 1.76
C ILE A 179 -5.43 17.50 2.04
N ASP A 180 -6.13 18.45 1.42
CA ASP A 180 -5.92 19.88 1.68
C ASP A 180 -6.25 20.30 3.12
N ARG A 181 -7.20 19.64 3.78
CA ARG A 181 -7.49 19.86 5.22
C ARG A 181 -6.39 19.28 6.10
N HIS A 182 -5.97 18.04 5.86
CA HIS A 182 -4.86 17.43 6.60
C HIS A 182 -3.58 18.23 6.42
N TRP A 183 -3.27 18.64 5.19
CA TRP A 183 -2.09 19.45 4.88
C TRP A 183 -2.04 20.70 5.74
N ARG A 184 -3.14 21.48 5.78
CA ARG A 184 -3.21 22.70 6.59
C ARG A 184 -2.88 22.46 8.06
N VAL A 185 -3.42 21.40 8.65
CA VAL A 185 -3.11 21.04 10.05
C VAL A 185 -1.66 20.57 10.20
N LEU A 186 -1.16 19.79 9.25
CA LEU A 186 0.19 19.24 9.27
C LEU A 186 1.28 20.30 9.09
N VAL A 187 0.98 21.49 8.55
CA VAL A 187 1.98 22.57 8.39
C VAL A 187 1.71 23.83 9.22
N ASP A 188 0.62 23.86 9.98
CA ASP A 188 0.34 24.96 10.90
C ASP A 188 1.46 25.07 11.96
N LYS A 189 1.96 26.28 12.23
CA LYS A 189 3.11 26.56 13.09
C LYS A 189 2.72 27.17 14.42
#